data_AF-A0A0P6VV94-F1
#
_entry.id   AF-A0A0P6VV94-F1
#
_cell.length_a   1.000
_cell.length_b   1.000
_cell.length_c   1.000
_cell.angle_alpha   90.00
_cell.angle_beta   90.00
_cell.angle_gamma   90.00
#
_symmetry.space_group_name_H-M   'P 1'
#
loop_
_entity.id
_entity.type
_entity.pdbx_description
1 polymer ?
#
loop_
_entity_poly.entity_id
_entity_poly.type
_entity_poly.pdbx_seq_one_letter_code
_entity_poly.pdbx_strand_id
1 'polypeptide(L)'
;MAGDEGPKSILLQRWEAERAAASARTEAWLRGIFEETATEGGDAARAPPPKMVPEATQRLRAMLATPTANNLPEILAACFMLATRSRGRPAYDDINRGARVYQAVTDPSATEYLDDRYVPVTGAELFRRVVEDEKSDGVLIDDYKRCEPGDVSACRNLLLSPGFCAAAMAGRDCRPGADPMPAQSRAEIELWLELHFFPTSRQAVEATRPDGSRLLRFHADSHYRPWSCLETTDVQGTDSDIWSPVFALSAEAAARGPGDFGDRPSRILCPGLLAARKLRGTAPGTRAFGTFVGIGRFQDAVSRRDAAMQVVAASEMLKLIPKGQGRVPRTAFLTVEGAAEARKRPDFFTRPGLEAERAHGLRHARVWAWGR
;
A
#
# COMPACT_ATOMS: atom_id res chain seq x y z
N MET A 1 -32.21 -37.34 3.60
CA MET A 1 -30.80 -36.97 3.39
C MET A 1 -30.77 -35.54 2.90
N ALA A 2 -30.72 -34.57 3.82
CA ALA A 2 -30.57 -33.16 3.51
C ALA A 2 -29.10 -32.81 3.73
N GLY A 3 -28.41 -32.40 2.67
CA GLY A 3 -27.01 -32.01 2.71
C GLY A 3 -26.86 -30.66 3.39
N ASP A 4 -26.06 -30.64 4.45
CA ASP A 4 -25.70 -29.46 5.22
C ASP A 4 -24.70 -28.61 4.39
N GLU A 5 -25.23 -27.62 3.66
CA GLU A 5 -24.40 -26.61 2.99
C GLU A 5 -23.80 -25.67 4.04
N GLY A 6 -22.62 -26.03 4.53
CA GLY A 6 -21.92 -25.25 5.55
C GLY A 6 -21.57 -23.82 5.11
N PRO A 7 -21.24 -22.92 6.07
CA PRO A 7 -20.99 -21.48 5.85
C PRO A 7 -19.86 -21.14 4.86
N LYS A 8 -19.09 -22.15 4.41
CA LYS A 8 -18.06 -22.03 3.36
C LYS A 8 -18.62 -21.93 1.93
N SER A 9 -19.81 -22.50 1.63
CA SER A 9 -20.40 -22.39 0.27
C SER A 9 -20.97 -21.00 0.02
N ILE A 10 -21.54 -20.39 1.05
CA ILE A 10 -22.21 -19.08 1.01
C ILE A 10 -21.22 -17.95 0.67
N LEU A 11 -20.00 -17.97 1.23
CA LEU A 11 -18.98 -16.95 0.96
C LEU A 11 -18.48 -16.99 -0.49
N LEU A 12 -18.33 -18.19 -1.06
CA LEU A 12 -17.86 -18.36 -2.44
C LEU A 12 -18.94 -17.92 -3.44
N GLN A 13 -20.19 -18.34 -3.23
CA GLN A 13 -21.33 -17.96 -4.06
C GLN A 13 -21.60 -16.45 -4.03
N ARG A 14 -21.45 -15.82 -2.85
CA ARG A 14 -21.61 -14.37 -2.70
C ARG A 14 -20.53 -13.58 -3.44
N TRP A 15 -19.27 -14.04 -3.38
CA TRP A 15 -18.17 -13.43 -4.12
C TRP A 15 -18.35 -13.54 -5.64
N GLU A 16 -18.81 -14.70 -6.15
CA GLU A 16 -19.07 -14.90 -7.58
C GLU A 16 -20.25 -14.05 -8.09
N ALA A 17 -21.31 -13.92 -7.30
CA ALA A 17 -22.46 -13.06 -7.63
C ALA A 17 -22.10 -11.57 -7.65
N GLU A 18 -21.32 -11.10 -6.68
CA GLU A 18 -20.85 -9.71 -6.60
C GLU A 18 -19.92 -9.37 -7.79
N ARG A 19 -19.08 -10.32 -8.20
CA ARG A 19 -18.20 -10.20 -9.37
C ARG A 19 -18.98 -10.10 -10.69
N ALA A 20 -19.98 -10.96 -10.91
CA ALA A 20 -20.78 -10.94 -12.14
C ALA A 20 -21.61 -9.66 -12.27
N ALA A 21 -22.21 -9.19 -11.16
CA ALA A 21 -23.00 -7.97 -11.13
C ALA A 21 -22.16 -6.70 -11.30
N ALA A 22 -20.89 -6.69 -10.91
CA ALA A 22 -19.97 -5.58 -11.17
C ALA A 22 -19.65 -5.48 -12.67
N SER A 23 -19.29 -6.61 -13.30
CA SER A 23 -18.90 -6.66 -14.72
C SER A 23 -19.99 -6.18 -15.68
N ALA A 24 -21.26 -6.59 -15.47
CA ALA A 24 -22.38 -6.18 -16.32
C ALA A 24 -22.72 -4.69 -16.23
N ARG A 25 -22.49 -4.07 -15.06
CA ARG A 25 -22.71 -2.62 -14.85
C ARG A 25 -21.60 -1.77 -15.50
N THR A 26 -20.38 -2.29 -15.55
CA THR A 26 -19.25 -1.64 -16.25
C THR A 26 -19.47 -1.61 -17.77
N GLU A 27 -19.97 -2.70 -18.37
CA GLU A 27 -20.25 -2.74 -19.82
C GLU A 27 -21.41 -1.81 -20.23
N ALA A 28 -22.47 -1.72 -19.43
CA ALA A 28 -23.59 -0.82 -19.70
C ALA A 28 -23.17 0.66 -19.63
N TRP A 29 -22.24 1.00 -18.72
CA TRP A 29 -21.73 2.36 -18.54
C TRP A 29 -20.75 2.79 -19.64
N LEU A 30 -19.87 1.89 -20.10
CA LEU A 30 -18.99 2.17 -21.24
C LEU A 30 -19.79 2.52 -22.50
N ARG A 31 -20.96 1.90 -22.72
CA ARG A 31 -21.85 2.28 -23.84
C ARG A 31 -22.44 3.67 -23.67
N GLY A 32 -22.86 4.05 -22.46
CA GLY A 32 -23.44 5.37 -22.19
C GLY A 32 -22.47 6.54 -22.42
N ILE A 33 -21.19 6.39 -22.06
CA ILE A 33 -20.18 7.44 -22.24
C ILE A 33 -19.86 7.73 -23.72
N PHE A 34 -19.89 6.71 -24.58
CA PHE A 34 -19.54 6.88 -26.00
C PHE A 34 -20.73 7.28 -26.89
N GLU A 35 -21.98 7.13 -26.42
CA GLU A 35 -23.17 7.56 -27.16
C GLU A 35 -23.52 9.04 -26.93
N GLU A 36 -23.14 9.66 -25.80
CA GLU A 36 -23.39 11.08 -25.51
C GLU A 36 -22.40 12.06 -26.18
N THR A 37 -21.32 11.57 -26.81
CA THR A 37 -20.31 12.41 -27.49
C THR A 37 -20.55 12.60 -29.00
N ALA A 38 -21.66 12.08 -29.54
CA ALA A 38 -21.98 12.15 -30.96
C ALA A 38 -22.90 13.32 -31.38
N THR A 39 -23.31 14.20 -30.46
CA THR A 39 -24.18 15.34 -30.81
C THR A 39 -23.53 16.70 -30.57
N GLU A 40 -23.40 17.41 -31.70
CA GLU A 40 -23.30 18.86 -31.90
C GLU A 40 -21.92 19.52 -31.78
N GLY A 41 -21.47 20.04 -32.94
CA GLY A 41 -20.30 20.89 -33.06
C GLY A 41 -20.60 22.36 -32.75
N GLY A 42 -19.55 23.08 -32.37
CA GLY A 42 -19.58 24.54 -32.21
C GLY A 42 -18.53 25.05 -31.22
N ASP A 43 -17.59 25.84 -31.74
CA ASP A 43 -16.65 26.75 -31.06
C ASP A 43 -15.74 26.24 -29.93
N ALA A 44 -14.44 26.27 -30.24
CA ALA A 44 -13.32 26.06 -29.33
C ALA A 44 -13.11 27.25 -28.36
N ALA A 45 -14.08 27.50 -27.49
CA ALA A 45 -13.83 28.13 -26.20
C ALA A 45 -13.57 27.01 -25.18
N ARG A 46 -12.62 27.20 -24.26
CA ARG A 46 -12.27 26.21 -23.21
C ARG A 46 -13.55 25.72 -22.52
N ALA A 47 -14.02 24.54 -22.92
CA ALA A 47 -15.16 23.91 -22.31
C ALA A 47 -14.84 23.71 -20.82
N PRO A 48 -15.78 24.05 -19.90
CA PRO A 48 -15.60 23.70 -18.50
C PRO A 48 -15.36 22.19 -18.39
N PRO A 49 -14.51 21.73 -17.45
CA PRO A 49 -14.26 20.31 -17.29
C PRO A 49 -15.61 19.59 -17.11
N PRO A 50 -15.80 18.41 -17.75
CA PRO A 50 -17.04 17.67 -17.63
C PRO A 50 -17.33 17.44 -16.14
N LYS A 51 -18.49 17.91 -15.68
CA LYS A 51 -18.92 17.72 -14.28
C LYS A 51 -19.21 16.24 -14.09
N MET A 52 -18.46 15.58 -13.20
CA MET A 52 -18.81 14.23 -12.76
C MET A 52 -20.13 14.25 -11.99
N VAL A 53 -21.01 13.31 -12.31
CA VAL A 53 -22.26 13.10 -11.58
C VAL A 53 -21.92 12.64 -10.15
N PRO A 54 -22.59 13.15 -9.09
CA PRO A 54 -22.29 12.80 -7.70
C PRO A 54 -22.20 11.29 -7.41
N GLU A 55 -23.00 10.47 -8.10
CA GLU A 55 -22.98 9.01 -8.00
C GLU A 55 -21.67 8.39 -8.50
N ALA A 56 -21.10 8.92 -9.59
CA ALA A 56 -19.82 8.45 -10.15
C ALA A 56 -18.64 8.77 -9.20
N THR A 57 -18.67 9.94 -8.57
CA THR A 57 -17.70 10.34 -7.54
C THR A 57 -17.74 9.39 -6.35
N GLN A 58 -18.93 9.13 -5.82
CA GLN A 58 -19.10 8.22 -4.68
C GLN A 58 -18.64 6.80 -5.01
N ARG A 59 -18.95 6.31 -6.22
CA ARG A 59 -18.48 5.01 -6.70
C ARG A 59 -16.95 4.96 -6.80
N LEU A 60 -16.30 5.97 -7.36
CA LEU A 60 -14.83 6.02 -7.43
C LEU A 60 -14.20 5.99 -6.04
N ARG A 61 -14.71 6.79 -5.10
CA ARG A 61 -14.27 6.78 -3.71
C ARG A 61 -14.46 5.42 -3.05
N ALA A 62 -15.59 4.75 -3.28
CA ALA A 62 -15.82 3.40 -2.78
C ALA A 62 -14.82 2.38 -3.36
N MET A 63 -14.52 2.46 -4.67
CA MET A 63 -13.53 1.60 -5.32
C MET A 63 -12.09 1.84 -4.84
N LEU A 64 -11.79 3.07 -4.45
CA LEU A 64 -10.50 3.46 -3.89
C LEU A 64 -10.35 3.01 -2.43
N ALA A 65 -11.41 3.13 -1.62
CA ALA A 65 -11.45 2.72 -0.21
C ALA A 65 -11.53 1.20 -0.02
N THR A 66 -12.23 0.51 -0.91
CA THR A 66 -12.48 -0.94 -0.84
C THR A 66 -11.91 -1.60 -2.08
N PRO A 67 -10.61 -1.97 -2.06
CA PRO A 67 -9.97 -2.56 -3.21
C PRO A 67 -10.62 -3.88 -3.61
N THR A 68 -10.82 -4.07 -4.91
CA THR A 68 -11.19 -5.36 -5.51
C THR A 68 -10.45 -5.49 -6.84
N ALA A 69 -10.11 -6.71 -7.25
CA ALA A 69 -9.43 -6.96 -8.52
C ALA A 69 -10.16 -6.38 -9.76
N ASN A 70 -11.47 -6.17 -9.67
CA ASN A 70 -12.30 -5.72 -10.79
C ASN A 70 -12.39 -4.17 -10.89
N ASN A 71 -11.93 -3.43 -9.89
CA ASN A 71 -12.08 -1.97 -9.86
C ASN A 71 -11.10 -1.24 -10.79
N LEU A 72 -9.99 -1.88 -11.18
CA LEU A 72 -8.90 -1.19 -11.87
C LEU A 72 -9.25 -0.54 -13.21
N PRO A 73 -9.97 -1.22 -14.14
CA PRO A 73 -10.32 -0.58 -15.41
C PRO A 73 -11.11 0.71 -15.20
N GLU A 74 -12.04 0.72 -14.25
CA GLU A 74 -12.82 1.91 -13.91
C GLU A 74 -11.97 3.00 -13.22
N ILE A 75 -11.10 2.63 -12.27
CA ILE A 75 -10.17 3.57 -11.63
C ILE A 75 -9.24 4.22 -12.66
N LEU A 76 -8.72 3.45 -13.63
CA LEU A 76 -7.82 3.96 -14.66
C LEU A 76 -8.53 4.86 -15.67
N ALA A 77 -9.80 4.58 -15.98
CA ALA A 77 -10.63 5.40 -16.86
C ALA A 77 -11.22 6.64 -16.17
N ALA A 78 -11.31 6.63 -14.84
CA ALA A 78 -11.92 7.71 -14.07
C ALA A 78 -11.17 9.04 -14.24
N CYS A 79 -11.92 10.14 -14.17
CA CYS A 79 -11.37 11.49 -14.16
C CYS A 79 -10.95 11.86 -12.74
N PHE A 80 -9.73 12.38 -12.61
CA PHE A 80 -9.19 12.98 -11.41
C PHE A 80 -8.87 14.45 -11.68
N MET A 81 -9.11 15.31 -10.70
CA MET A 81 -8.71 16.71 -10.77
C MET A 81 -7.32 16.82 -10.13
N LEU A 82 -6.29 16.97 -10.97
CA LEU A 82 -4.90 17.08 -10.54
C LEU A 82 -4.51 18.54 -10.27
N ALA A 83 -3.93 18.83 -9.11
CA ALA A 83 -3.49 20.18 -8.77
C ALA A 83 -2.36 20.68 -9.69
N THR A 84 -2.54 21.84 -10.31
CA THR A 84 -1.58 22.54 -11.19
C THR A 84 -0.70 23.54 -10.45
N ARG A 85 -0.99 23.87 -9.18
CA ARG A 85 -0.27 24.89 -8.39
C ARG A 85 1.24 24.60 -8.27
N SER A 86 1.65 23.36 -8.53
CA SER A 86 3.04 22.88 -8.61
C SER A 86 3.62 22.82 -10.04
N ARG A 87 2.94 23.40 -11.05
CA ARG A 87 3.28 23.29 -12.50
C ARG A 87 3.46 21.84 -12.97
N GLY A 88 2.59 20.94 -12.52
CA GLY A 88 2.66 19.52 -12.88
C GLY A 88 3.78 18.76 -12.17
N ARG A 89 4.34 19.31 -11.09
CA ARG A 89 5.32 18.63 -10.22
C ARG A 89 4.64 18.09 -8.96
N PRO A 90 5.18 17.07 -8.30
CA PRO A 90 4.70 16.68 -6.98
C PRO A 90 4.90 17.83 -5.98
N ALA A 91 3.89 18.06 -5.15
CA ALA A 91 3.95 19.01 -4.04
C ALA A 91 4.49 18.31 -2.80
N TYR A 92 5.00 19.10 -1.85
CA TYR A 92 5.53 18.59 -0.60
C TYR A 92 4.42 18.45 0.45
N ASP A 93 4.38 17.31 1.14
CA ASP A 93 3.45 17.00 2.22
C ASP A 93 4.20 16.77 3.53
N ASP A 94 4.02 17.69 4.48
CA ASP A 94 4.65 17.64 5.80
C ASP A 94 4.12 16.50 6.67
N ILE A 95 2.86 16.08 6.50
CA ILE A 95 2.23 15.07 7.35
C ILE A 95 2.89 13.71 7.10
N ASN A 96 3.21 13.40 5.84
CA ASN A 96 3.94 12.20 5.45
C ASN A 96 5.47 12.38 5.48
N ARG A 97 5.97 13.07 6.51
CA ARG A 97 7.40 13.25 6.77
C ARG A 97 8.15 13.86 5.59
N GLY A 98 7.51 14.72 4.81
CA GLY A 98 8.13 15.35 3.66
C GLY A 98 8.19 14.49 2.40
N ALA A 99 7.17 13.65 2.22
CA ALA A 99 6.87 13.01 0.95
C ALA A 99 6.57 14.06 -0.12
N ARG A 100 6.90 13.75 -1.37
CA ARG A 100 6.56 14.55 -2.55
C ARG A 100 5.47 13.83 -3.31
N VAL A 101 4.24 14.30 -3.26
CA VAL A 101 3.09 13.63 -3.85
C VAL A 101 2.40 14.51 -4.88
N TYR A 102 1.84 13.89 -5.91
CA TYR A 102 0.79 14.55 -6.68
C TYR A 102 -0.45 14.69 -5.81
N GLN A 103 -1.11 15.84 -5.86
CA GLN A 103 -2.39 16.03 -5.18
C GLN A 103 -3.50 15.92 -6.22
N ALA A 104 -4.41 14.98 -6.02
CA ALA A 104 -5.58 14.81 -6.86
C ALA A 104 -6.84 14.71 -6.00
N VAL A 105 -7.97 15.14 -6.55
CA VAL A 105 -9.28 14.93 -5.93
C VAL A 105 -10.20 14.22 -6.91
N THR A 106 -11.11 13.40 -6.39
CA THR A 106 -12.09 12.66 -7.21
C THR A 106 -13.31 13.49 -7.55
N ASP A 107 -13.57 14.55 -6.78
CA ASP A 107 -14.78 15.37 -6.91
C ASP A 107 -14.44 16.79 -7.39
N PRO A 108 -14.91 17.21 -8.58
CA PRO A 108 -14.83 18.59 -9.02
C PRO A 108 -15.61 19.57 -8.14
N SER A 109 -16.64 19.16 -7.38
CA SER A 109 -17.38 20.07 -6.48
C SER A 109 -16.61 20.37 -5.19
N ALA A 110 -15.77 19.43 -4.71
CA ALA A 110 -14.75 19.72 -3.70
C ALA A 110 -13.73 20.77 -4.18
N THR A 111 -13.82 21.18 -5.45
CA THR A 111 -13.05 22.25 -6.06
C THR A 111 -13.72 23.61 -6.11
N GLU A 112 -14.86 23.82 -5.43
CA GLU A 112 -15.54 25.15 -5.38
C GLU A 112 -14.67 26.29 -4.80
N TYR A 113 -13.48 25.97 -4.27
CA TYR A 113 -12.42 26.94 -3.90
C TYR A 113 -11.31 27.15 -4.96
N LEU A 114 -11.42 26.57 -6.16
CA LEU A 114 -10.30 26.34 -7.09
C LEU A 114 -10.36 27.18 -8.37
N ASP A 115 -10.13 28.49 -8.17
CA ASP A 115 -9.29 29.36 -9.02
C ASP A 115 -8.28 28.52 -9.85
N ASP A 116 -8.28 28.56 -11.20
CA ASP A 116 -7.34 28.05 -12.25
C ASP A 116 -6.31 26.92 -11.94
N ARG A 117 -6.48 26.17 -10.86
CA ARG A 117 -5.39 25.45 -10.17
C ARG A 117 -5.48 23.94 -10.32
N TYR A 118 -6.37 23.44 -11.17
CA TYR A 118 -6.62 22.01 -11.36
C TYR A 118 -6.81 21.67 -12.84
N VAL A 119 -6.26 20.55 -13.27
CA VAL A 119 -6.46 20.00 -14.62
C VAL A 119 -7.09 18.61 -14.52
N PRO A 120 -8.14 18.34 -15.31
CA PRO A 120 -8.68 16.99 -15.41
C PRO A 120 -7.61 16.08 -16.05
N VAL A 121 -7.43 14.91 -15.47
CA VAL A 121 -6.58 13.83 -16.00
C VAL A 121 -7.26 12.50 -15.75
N THR A 122 -7.04 11.53 -16.62
CA THR A 122 -7.46 10.15 -16.35
C THR A 122 -6.61 9.53 -15.25
N GLY A 123 -7.14 8.50 -14.58
CA GLY A 123 -6.36 7.69 -13.63
C GLY A 123 -5.10 7.10 -14.27
N ALA A 124 -5.19 6.65 -15.52
CA ALA A 124 -4.05 6.15 -16.28
C ALA A 124 -2.96 7.22 -16.51
N GLU A 125 -3.34 8.46 -16.85
CA GLU A 125 -2.38 9.56 -17.01
C GLU A 125 -1.76 9.97 -15.67
N LEU A 126 -2.56 10.04 -14.61
CA LEU A 126 -2.09 10.34 -13.26
C LEU A 126 -1.06 9.31 -12.78
N PHE A 127 -1.38 8.02 -12.91
CA PHE A 127 -0.50 6.94 -12.48
C PHE A 127 0.77 6.87 -13.32
N ARG A 128 0.67 7.12 -14.64
CA ARG A 128 1.84 7.23 -15.52
C ARG A 128 2.80 8.33 -15.05
N ARG A 129 2.27 9.51 -14.70
CA ARG A 129 3.10 10.62 -14.17
C ARG A 129 3.82 10.24 -12.88
N VAL A 130 3.16 9.52 -11.97
CA VAL A 130 3.79 9.03 -10.72
C VAL A 130 4.93 8.03 -11.03
N VAL A 131 4.73 7.13 -11.98
CA VAL A 131 5.72 6.10 -12.34
C VAL A 131 6.92 6.70 -13.07
N GLU A 132 6.70 7.68 -13.95
CA GLU A 132 7.74 8.31 -14.76
C GLU A 132 8.53 9.39 -14.00
N ASP A 133 7.92 10.08 -13.03
CA ASP A 133 8.62 11.08 -12.21
C ASP A 133 9.32 10.44 -11.00
N GLU A 134 10.63 10.17 -11.12
CA GLU A 134 11.45 9.67 -10.00
C GLU A 134 11.43 10.58 -8.76
N LYS A 135 11.02 11.85 -8.89
CA LYS A 135 10.90 12.79 -7.75
C LYS A 135 9.57 12.67 -7.02
N SER A 136 8.59 11.96 -7.60
CA SER A 136 7.26 11.75 -7.04
C SER A 136 7.19 10.46 -6.24
N ASP A 137 6.91 10.57 -4.95
CA ASP A 137 6.76 9.47 -4.00
C ASP A 137 5.36 8.83 -4.04
N GLY A 138 4.43 9.36 -4.83
CA GLY A 138 3.09 8.82 -4.98
C GLY A 138 2.05 9.89 -5.34
N VAL A 139 0.80 9.57 -5.07
CA VAL A 139 -0.33 10.50 -5.16
C VAL A 139 -1.15 10.46 -3.88
N LEU A 140 -1.55 11.64 -3.42
CA LEU A 140 -2.52 11.88 -2.37
C LEU A 140 -3.88 12.17 -3.01
N ILE A 141 -4.87 11.34 -2.69
CA ILE A 141 -6.25 11.47 -3.15
C ILE A 141 -7.11 12.05 -2.03
N ASP A 142 -7.90 13.07 -2.36
CA ASP A 142 -8.91 13.70 -1.48
C ASP A 142 -8.32 14.22 -0.16
N ASP A 143 -7.45 15.23 -0.25
CA ASP A 143 -6.88 15.99 0.88
C ASP A 143 -7.97 16.68 1.71
N TYR A 144 -8.07 16.29 2.99
CA TYR A 144 -9.06 16.71 3.98
C TYR A 144 -9.29 18.21 4.04
N LYS A 145 -8.26 19.03 3.79
CA LYS A 145 -8.39 20.50 3.80
C LYS A 145 -9.36 21.03 2.74
N ARG A 146 -9.74 20.21 1.77
CA ARG A 146 -10.60 20.58 0.64
C ARG A 146 -11.88 19.76 0.55
N CYS A 147 -12.07 18.80 1.45
CA CYS A 147 -13.29 18.02 1.55
C CYS A 147 -14.27 18.68 2.54
N GLU A 148 -15.57 18.54 2.30
CA GLU A 148 -16.57 19.15 3.17
C GLU A 148 -16.56 18.54 4.59
N PRO A 149 -16.78 19.35 5.64
CA PRO A 149 -17.03 18.86 6.99
C PRO A 149 -18.26 17.93 7.01
N GLY A 150 -18.11 16.69 7.45
CA GLY A 150 -19.20 15.72 7.61
C GLY A 150 -19.27 14.58 6.58
N ASP A 151 -18.52 14.65 5.47
CA ASP A 151 -18.45 13.56 4.49
C ASP A 151 -17.64 12.37 5.02
N VAL A 152 -18.22 11.44 5.79
CA VAL A 152 -17.49 10.30 6.38
C VAL A 152 -17.09 9.23 5.34
N SER A 153 -16.67 9.62 4.14
CA SER A 153 -16.22 8.68 3.10
C SER A 153 -14.96 7.93 3.53
N ALA A 154 -14.93 6.64 3.18
CA ALA A 154 -13.83 5.73 3.47
C ALA A 154 -12.56 6.00 2.63
N CYS A 155 -12.58 6.96 1.69
CA CYS A 155 -11.47 7.32 0.81
C CYS A 155 -10.97 8.74 1.09
N ARG A 156 -10.53 9.05 2.31
CA ARG A 156 -10.02 10.38 2.69
C ARG A 156 -8.52 10.39 2.86
N ASN A 157 -7.81 11.23 2.11
CA ASN A 157 -6.35 11.31 2.16
C ASN A 157 -5.65 9.97 1.86
N LEU A 158 -6.17 9.23 0.88
CA LEU A 158 -5.59 7.96 0.48
C LEU A 158 -4.25 8.23 -0.23
N LEU A 159 -3.22 7.50 0.18
CA LEU A 159 -1.91 7.53 -0.45
C LEU A 159 -1.75 6.33 -1.37
N LEU A 160 -1.42 6.60 -2.63
CA LEU A 160 -1.14 5.57 -3.62
C LEU A 160 0.33 5.67 -4.03
N SER A 161 1.05 4.57 -3.81
CA SER A 161 2.50 4.48 -4.01
C SER A 161 2.89 4.27 -5.47
N PRO A 162 4.15 4.53 -5.85
CA PRO A 162 4.63 4.31 -7.21
C PRO A 162 4.56 2.84 -7.62
N GLY A 163 4.79 1.92 -6.67
CA GLY A 163 4.63 0.49 -6.90
C GLY A 163 3.18 0.09 -7.18
N PHE A 164 2.21 0.68 -6.48
CA PHE A 164 0.80 0.51 -6.82
C PHE A 164 0.48 1.07 -8.21
N CYS A 165 0.88 2.31 -8.51
CA CYS A 165 0.60 2.92 -9.82
C CYS A 165 1.17 2.07 -10.97
N ALA A 166 2.39 1.55 -10.82
CA ALA A 166 3.00 0.67 -11.82
C ALA A 166 2.25 -0.68 -11.94
N ALA A 167 1.83 -1.28 -10.83
CA ALA A 167 1.07 -2.53 -10.84
C ALA A 167 -0.32 -2.35 -11.48
N ALA A 168 -1.01 -1.26 -11.14
CA ALA A 168 -2.31 -0.91 -11.68
C ALA A 168 -2.25 -0.70 -13.20
N MET A 169 -1.25 0.02 -13.70
CA MET A 169 -1.01 0.17 -15.14
C MET A 169 -0.71 -1.16 -15.86
N ALA A 170 -0.19 -2.15 -15.13
CA ALA A 170 0.02 -3.51 -15.62
C ALA A 170 -1.21 -4.42 -15.39
N GLY A 171 -2.37 -3.86 -15.03
CA GLY A 171 -3.62 -4.58 -14.84
C GLY A 171 -3.71 -5.40 -13.53
N ARG A 172 -2.91 -5.05 -12.50
CA ARG A 172 -2.90 -5.78 -11.22
C ARG A 172 -3.12 -4.85 -10.04
N ASP A 173 -4.14 -5.13 -9.24
CA ASP A 173 -4.40 -4.38 -8.01
C ASP A 173 -3.60 -5.01 -6.88
N CYS A 174 -2.55 -4.33 -6.42
CA CYS A 174 -1.71 -4.81 -5.34
C CYS A 174 -2.07 -4.18 -3.98
N ARG A 175 -3.19 -3.45 -3.88
CA ARG A 175 -3.66 -2.94 -2.59
C ARG A 175 -4.09 -4.10 -1.70
N PRO A 176 -3.78 -4.05 -0.39
CA PRO A 176 -4.31 -5.02 0.56
C PRO A 176 -5.84 -5.10 0.47
N GLY A 177 -6.38 -6.31 0.33
CA GLY A 177 -7.83 -6.56 0.20
C GLY A 177 -8.35 -6.74 -1.23
N ALA A 178 -7.57 -6.38 -2.26
CA ALA A 178 -8.02 -6.54 -3.66
C ALA A 178 -8.12 -8.02 -4.09
N ASP A 179 -7.15 -8.82 -3.64
CA ASP A 179 -7.06 -10.27 -3.78
C ASP A 179 -6.38 -10.86 -2.52
N PRO A 180 -6.53 -12.17 -2.24
CA PRO A 180 -5.74 -12.84 -1.21
C PRO A 180 -4.24 -12.58 -1.41
N MET A 181 -3.61 -12.00 -0.39
CA MET A 181 -2.22 -11.56 -0.44
C MET A 181 -1.27 -12.76 -0.42
N PRO A 182 -0.45 -12.99 -1.46
CA PRO A 182 0.35 -14.19 -1.57
C PRO A 182 1.58 -14.13 -0.67
N ALA A 183 1.53 -14.88 0.43
CA ALA A 183 2.61 -15.03 1.38
C ALA A 183 3.42 -16.30 1.13
N GLN A 184 4.70 -16.26 1.50
CA GLN A 184 5.67 -17.33 1.44
C GLN A 184 5.78 -18.10 2.75
N SER A 185 5.35 -17.49 3.86
CA SER A 185 5.32 -18.15 5.15
C SER A 185 4.42 -17.44 6.15
N ARG A 186 4.14 -18.11 7.26
CA ARG A 186 3.46 -17.48 8.39
C ARG A 186 4.29 -16.38 9.04
N ALA A 187 5.62 -16.52 9.09
CA ALA A 187 6.51 -15.50 9.66
C ALA A 187 6.45 -14.18 8.87
N GLU A 188 6.32 -14.27 7.55
CA GLU A 188 6.12 -13.11 6.68
C GLU A 188 4.81 -12.38 6.98
N ILE A 189 3.71 -13.13 7.17
CA ILE A 189 2.40 -12.59 7.54
C ILE A 189 2.46 -11.89 8.90
N GLU A 190 3.05 -12.54 9.91
CA GLU A 190 3.17 -11.95 11.25
C GLU A 190 3.98 -10.66 11.23
N LEU A 191 5.08 -10.62 10.46
CA LEU A 191 5.86 -9.40 10.29
C LEU A 191 5.06 -8.31 9.55
N TRP A 192 4.28 -8.67 8.52
CA TRP A 192 3.42 -7.72 7.82
C TRP A 192 2.40 -7.08 8.77
N LEU A 193 1.75 -7.89 9.60
CA LEU A 193 0.78 -7.43 10.61
C LEU A 193 1.44 -6.49 11.63
N GLU A 194 2.63 -6.85 12.10
CA GLU A 194 3.40 -6.03 13.02
C GLU A 194 3.77 -4.66 12.41
N LEU A 195 4.22 -4.65 11.16
CA LEU A 195 4.63 -3.41 10.46
C LEU A 195 3.45 -2.49 10.12
N HIS A 196 2.25 -3.05 9.98
CA HIS A 196 1.00 -2.28 9.82
C HIS A 196 0.34 -1.94 11.15
N PHE A 197 0.98 -2.21 12.29
CA PHE A 197 0.41 -1.98 13.62
C PHE A 197 -0.94 -2.69 13.86
N PHE A 198 -1.15 -3.82 13.19
CA PHE A 198 -2.33 -4.64 13.44
C PHE A 198 -2.29 -5.16 14.89
N PRO A 199 -3.42 -5.15 15.63
CA PRO A 199 -3.43 -5.49 17.05
C PRO A 199 -2.78 -6.84 17.37
N THR A 200 -2.00 -6.90 18.45
CA THR A 200 -1.30 -8.13 18.89
C THR A 200 -2.23 -9.14 19.56
N SER A 201 -3.27 -8.66 20.25
CA SER A 201 -4.37 -9.51 20.73
C SER A 201 -5.30 -9.81 19.56
N ARG A 202 -5.06 -10.93 18.88
CA ARG A 202 -5.77 -11.32 17.67
C ARG A 202 -5.97 -12.83 17.58
N GLN A 203 -7.00 -13.24 16.86
CA GLN A 203 -7.30 -14.63 16.54
C GLN A 203 -7.11 -14.87 15.04
N ALA A 204 -6.47 -15.98 14.69
CA ALA A 204 -6.33 -16.41 13.30
C ALA A 204 -7.55 -17.25 12.89
N VAL A 205 -8.13 -16.92 11.75
CA VAL A 205 -9.16 -17.68 11.06
C VAL A 205 -8.53 -18.29 9.82
N GLU A 206 -8.48 -19.62 9.75
CA GLU A 206 -7.81 -20.36 8.67
C GLU A 206 -8.79 -21.23 7.89
N ALA A 207 -8.59 -21.29 6.56
CA ALA A 207 -9.30 -22.21 5.68
C ALA A 207 -8.32 -22.94 4.76
N THR A 208 -8.25 -24.27 4.90
CA THR A 208 -7.46 -25.14 4.02
C THR A 208 -8.27 -25.50 2.78
N ARG A 209 -7.66 -25.36 1.60
CA ARG A 209 -8.23 -25.74 0.30
C ARG A 209 -7.84 -27.18 -0.06
N PRO A 210 -8.56 -27.84 -1.01
CA PRO A 210 -8.28 -29.22 -1.42
C PRO A 210 -6.87 -29.45 -1.96
N ASP A 211 -6.24 -28.42 -2.53
CA ASP A 211 -4.86 -28.43 -3.03
C ASP A 211 -3.79 -28.30 -1.91
N GLY A 212 -4.21 -28.27 -0.64
CA GLY A 212 -3.35 -28.09 0.52
C GLY A 212 -2.92 -26.64 0.78
N SER A 213 -3.29 -25.69 -0.08
CA SER A 213 -3.08 -24.27 0.18
C SER A 213 -3.99 -23.77 1.30
N ARG A 214 -3.61 -22.66 1.95
CA ARG A 214 -4.35 -22.08 3.07
C ARG A 214 -4.67 -20.62 2.83
N LEU A 215 -5.87 -20.23 3.24
CA LEU A 215 -6.26 -18.84 3.42
C LEU A 215 -6.24 -18.50 4.90
N LEU A 216 -5.62 -17.39 5.26
CA LEU A 216 -5.50 -16.92 6.64
C LEU A 216 -6.05 -15.50 6.73
N ARG A 217 -6.80 -15.22 7.79
CA ARG A 217 -7.25 -13.87 8.13
C ARG A 217 -7.17 -13.70 9.64
N PHE A 218 -6.95 -12.48 10.12
CA PHE A 218 -6.85 -12.20 11.54
C PHE A 218 -7.97 -11.28 11.98
N HIS A 219 -8.57 -11.63 13.11
CA HIS A 219 -9.58 -10.85 13.81
C HIS A 219 -8.99 -10.28 15.09
N ALA A 220 -9.28 -9.01 15.38
CA ALA A 220 -8.91 -8.39 16.64
C ALA A 220 -10.09 -7.59 17.21
N ASP A 221 -10.41 -7.89 18.46
CA ASP A 221 -11.33 -7.10 19.28
C ASP A 221 -10.57 -5.87 19.76
N SER A 222 -10.67 -4.76 19.04
CA SER A 222 -10.03 -3.51 19.46
C SER A 222 -10.98 -2.33 19.26
N HIS A 223 -11.60 -1.91 20.36
CA HIS A 223 -12.46 -0.72 20.41
C HIS A 223 -11.68 0.59 20.61
N TYR A 224 -10.35 0.53 20.70
CA TYR A 224 -9.54 1.66 21.17
C TYR A 224 -8.78 2.38 20.06
N ARG A 225 -8.66 1.78 18.86
CA ARG A 225 -7.90 2.42 17.79
C ARG A 225 -8.43 2.02 16.42
N PRO A 226 -8.85 2.99 15.58
CA PRO A 226 -9.15 2.72 14.19
C PRO A 226 -7.89 2.19 13.49
N TRP A 227 -8.07 1.19 12.63
CA TRP A 227 -6.99 0.58 11.85
C TRP A 227 -7.39 0.46 10.39
N SER A 228 -6.42 0.73 9.51
CA SER A 228 -6.54 0.51 8.07
C SER A 228 -5.31 -0.20 7.54
N CYS A 229 -5.51 -1.06 6.54
CA CYS A 229 -4.45 -1.68 5.78
C CYS A 229 -3.94 -0.80 4.63
N LEU A 230 -4.67 0.25 4.29
CA LEU A 230 -4.28 1.22 3.26
C LEU A 230 -3.49 2.36 3.91
N GLU A 231 -2.56 2.92 3.14
CA GLU A 231 -1.76 4.05 3.59
C GLU A 231 -2.56 5.35 3.43
N THR A 232 -2.65 6.13 4.50
CA THR A 232 -3.46 7.36 4.57
C THR A 232 -2.71 8.41 5.39
N THR A 233 -2.96 9.71 5.15
CA THR A 233 -2.36 10.76 6.01
C THR A 233 -3.03 10.84 7.38
N ASP A 234 -4.30 10.41 7.46
CA ASP A 234 -5.14 10.51 8.64
C ASP A 234 -5.56 9.13 9.14
N VAL A 235 -5.99 9.06 10.40
CA VAL A 235 -6.49 7.81 10.98
C VAL A 235 -7.82 7.45 10.33
N GLN A 236 -7.83 6.40 9.52
CA GLN A 236 -9.04 5.77 9.00
C GLN A 236 -9.32 4.45 9.72
N GLY A 237 -10.58 4.22 10.06
CA GLY A 237 -11.09 2.97 10.60
C GLY A 237 -12.43 3.17 11.28
N THR A 238 -13.15 2.08 11.52
CA THR A 238 -14.43 2.08 12.22
C THR A 238 -14.23 1.69 13.68
N ASP A 239 -15.13 2.10 14.58
CA ASP A 239 -15.14 1.70 16.01
C ASP A 239 -15.53 0.22 16.24
N SER A 240 -15.41 -0.61 15.20
CA SER A 240 -15.88 -2.01 15.15
C SER A 240 -14.74 -3.01 14.95
N ASP A 241 -15.06 -4.29 15.07
CA ASP A 241 -14.23 -5.47 14.79
C ASP A 241 -13.20 -5.25 13.67
N ILE A 242 -11.92 -5.40 14.03
CA ILE A 242 -10.79 -5.14 13.13
C ILE A 242 -10.38 -6.44 12.45
N TRP A 243 -10.44 -6.44 11.12
CA TRP A 243 -10.06 -7.58 10.31
C TRP A 243 -8.87 -7.27 9.41
N SER A 244 -7.87 -8.15 9.41
CA SER A 244 -6.81 -8.09 8.42
C SER A 244 -7.34 -8.39 7.02
N PRO A 245 -6.58 -8.05 5.96
CA PRO A 245 -6.71 -8.69 4.66
C PRO A 245 -6.60 -10.22 4.75
N VAL A 246 -7.06 -10.90 3.71
CA VAL A 246 -6.85 -12.33 3.54
C VAL A 246 -5.44 -12.57 2.99
N PHE A 247 -4.70 -13.50 3.59
CA PHE A 247 -3.41 -13.99 3.12
C PHE A 247 -3.57 -15.37 2.51
N ALA A 248 -2.82 -15.66 1.45
CA ALA A 248 -2.76 -16.96 0.80
C ALA A 248 -1.37 -17.59 0.99
N LEU A 249 -1.33 -18.82 1.52
CA LEU A 249 -0.13 -19.65 1.62
C LEU A 249 -0.29 -20.85 0.68
N SER A 250 0.73 -21.13 -0.15
CA SER A 250 0.79 -22.42 -0.86
C SER A 250 0.98 -23.58 0.14
N ALA A 251 0.72 -24.81 -0.29
CA ALA A 251 0.97 -25.99 0.54
C ALA A 251 2.43 -26.05 1.04
N GLU A 252 3.39 -25.71 0.18
CA GLU A 252 4.81 -25.60 0.52
C GLU A 252 5.06 -24.51 1.57
N ALA A 253 4.49 -23.31 1.38
CA ALA A 253 4.62 -22.19 2.30
C ALA A 253 4.03 -22.49 3.68
N ALA A 254 2.92 -23.24 3.73
CA ALA A 254 2.26 -23.65 4.96
C ALA A 254 3.06 -24.71 5.75
N ALA A 255 3.93 -25.48 5.08
CA ALA A 255 4.77 -26.49 5.71
C ALA A 255 6.10 -25.95 6.27
N ARG A 256 6.43 -24.67 6.01
CA ARG A 256 7.69 -24.05 6.45
C ARG A 256 7.74 -23.85 7.95
N GLY A 257 8.96 -23.95 8.50
CA GLY A 257 9.22 -23.80 9.92
C GLY A 257 9.06 -22.36 10.44
N PRO A 258 8.95 -22.18 11.76
CA PRO A 258 8.90 -20.85 12.37
C PRO A 258 10.13 -20.01 11.98
N GLY A 259 9.89 -18.77 11.55
CA GLY A 259 10.96 -17.82 11.20
C GLY A 259 11.54 -17.96 9.79
N ASP A 260 11.12 -18.94 9.00
CA ASP A 260 11.47 -19.02 7.57
C ASP A 260 10.64 -17.99 6.77
N PHE A 261 11.28 -17.18 5.92
CA PHE A 261 10.64 -16.18 5.05
C PHE A 261 10.57 -16.63 3.58
N GLY A 262 11.08 -17.82 3.26
CA GLY A 262 11.18 -18.33 1.89
C GLY A 262 12.35 -17.73 1.12
N ASP A 263 12.65 -18.30 -0.05
CA ASP A 263 13.81 -17.91 -0.86
C ASP A 263 13.50 -16.84 -1.92
N ARG A 264 12.22 -16.68 -2.28
CA ARG A 264 11.82 -15.72 -3.31
C ARG A 264 11.62 -14.34 -2.69
N PRO A 265 11.61 -13.26 -3.50
CA PRO A 265 11.31 -11.93 -2.99
C PRO A 265 9.87 -11.88 -2.47
N SER A 266 9.69 -11.23 -1.32
CA SER A 266 8.37 -11.03 -0.72
C SER A 266 7.44 -10.28 -1.68
N ARG A 267 6.17 -10.66 -1.68
CA ARG A 267 5.10 -9.95 -2.41
C ARG A 267 4.23 -9.07 -1.51
N ILE A 268 4.38 -9.19 -0.19
CA ILE A 268 3.58 -8.44 0.79
C ILE A 268 4.44 -7.47 1.62
N LEU A 269 5.70 -7.80 1.87
CA LEU A 269 6.68 -6.95 2.55
C LEU A 269 7.43 -6.13 1.51
N CYS A 270 6.98 -4.90 1.30
CA CYS A 270 7.69 -3.97 0.43
C CYS A 270 8.92 -3.37 1.15
N PRO A 271 9.90 -2.82 0.42
CA PRO A 271 11.12 -2.25 1.00
C PRO A 271 10.82 -1.10 1.97
N GLY A 272 9.77 -0.31 1.69
CA GLY A 272 9.31 0.77 2.55
C GLY A 272 8.92 0.30 3.94
N LEU A 273 8.12 -0.77 4.02
CA LEU A 273 7.68 -1.38 5.28
C LEU A 273 8.86 -1.97 6.06
N LEU A 274 9.75 -2.68 5.37
CA LEU A 274 10.95 -3.26 5.95
C LEU A 274 11.89 -2.18 6.51
N ALA A 275 11.95 -1.03 5.85
CA ALA A 275 12.74 0.12 6.29
C ALA A 275 12.05 0.90 7.43
N ALA A 276 10.72 1.00 7.47
CA ALA A 276 9.96 1.76 8.47
C ALA A 276 10.28 1.33 9.93
N ARG A 277 10.62 0.05 10.15
CA ARG A 277 11.09 -0.47 11.46
C ARG A 277 12.44 0.13 11.92
N LYS A 278 13.25 0.61 10.98
CA LYS A 278 14.53 1.32 11.22
C LYS A 278 14.39 2.83 11.19
N LEU A 279 13.53 3.34 10.32
CA LEU A 279 13.44 4.77 9.99
C LEU A 279 12.70 5.60 11.05
N ARG A 280 12.07 4.95 12.04
CA ARG A 280 11.75 5.59 13.31
C ARG A 280 13.03 5.77 14.14
N GLY A 281 13.83 6.77 13.75
CA GLY A 281 14.79 7.43 14.62
C GLY A 281 16.27 7.40 14.24
N THR A 282 16.73 6.68 13.20
CA THR A 282 18.20 6.55 12.96
C THR A 282 18.61 6.49 11.48
N ALA A 283 19.72 7.17 11.17
CA ALA A 283 20.45 7.09 9.91
C ALA A 283 21.13 5.70 9.78
N PRO A 284 21.58 5.28 8.57
CA PRO A 284 22.30 4.03 8.40
C PRO A 284 23.53 4.04 9.33
N GLY A 285 23.73 2.98 10.11
CA GLY A 285 24.83 2.89 11.07
C GLY A 285 24.76 3.78 12.32
N THR A 286 23.67 4.54 12.56
CA THR A 286 23.55 5.37 13.78
C THR A 286 22.61 4.82 14.84
N ARG A 287 21.99 3.65 14.60
CA ARG A 287 21.28 2.92 15.66
C ARG A 287 22.29 2.36 16.64
N ALA A 288 22.49 3.09 17.72
CA ALA A 288 23.29 2.67 18.84
C ALA A 288 22.56 1.53 19.55
N PHE A 289 22.80 0.28 19.13
CA PHE A 289 22.33 -0.89 19.85
C PHE A 289 23.09 -1.03 21.17
N GLY A 290 22.36 -1.27 22.26
CA GLY A 290 22.93 -1.53 23.56
C GLY A 290 23.69 -0.34 24.17
N THR A 291 24.32 -0.57 25.31
CA THR A 291 25.04 0.45 26.09
C THR A 291 26.54 0.35 25.84
N PHE A 292 27.21 1.48 25.59
CA PHE A 292 28.67 1.49 25.46
C PHE A 292 29.32 1.23 26.81
N VAL A 293 30.20 0.24 26.86
CA VAL A 293 30.95 -0.17 28.06
C VAL A 293 32.40 -0.38 27.66
N GLY A 294 33.25 0.61 27.94
CA GLY A 294 34.70 0.54 27.70
C GLY A 294 35.09 0.58 26.23
N ILE A 295 35.34 -0.59 25.62
CA ILE A 295 35.82 -0.76 24.23
C ILE A 295 34.79 -1.43 23.31
N GLY A 296 33.55 -1.56 23.77
CA GLY A 296 32.47 -2.17 23.02
C GLY A 296 31.09 -1.78 23.55
N ARG A 297 30.05 -2.46 23.05
CA ARG A 297 28.67 -2.24 23.48
C ARG A 297 28.06 -3.54 24.01
N PHE A 298 27.55 -3.49 25.23
CA PHE A 298 26.74 -4.55 25.81
C PHE A 298 25.32 -4.48 25.25
N GLN A 299 24.81 -5.61 24.77
CA GLN A 299 23.50 -5.70 24.12
C GLN A 299 22.50 -6.42 25.04
N ASP A 300 21.49 -5.68 25.49
CA ASP A 300 20.36 -6.28 26.19
C ASP A 300 19.51 -7.14 25.24
N ALA A 301 18.51 -7.85 25.79
CA ALA A 301 17.66 -8.73 25.00
C ALA A 301 16.88 -7.99 23.90
N VAL A 302 16.46 -6.76 24.16
CA VAL A 302 15.70 -5.93 23.20
C VAL A 302 16.60 -5.51 22.04
N SER A 303 17.80 -5.03 22.33
CA SER A 303 18.79 -4.60 21.34
C SER A 303 19.21 -5.75 20.44
N ARG A 304 19.42 -6.95 21.01
CA ARG A 304 19.74 -8.14 20.21
C ARG A 304 18.58 -8.56 19.31
N ARG A 305 17.33 -8.50 19.81
CA ARG A 305 16.14 -8.80 19.02
C ARG A 305 16.00 -7.81 17.86
N ASP A 306 16.17 -6.52 18.11
CA ASP A 306 16.10 -5.49 17.07
C ASP A 306 17.23 -5.65 16.04
N ALA A 307 18.45 -5.97 16.48
CA ALA A 307 19.57 -6.22 15.59
C ALA A 307 19.34 -7.46 14.72
N ALA A 308 18.78 -8.55 15.27
CA ALA A 308 18.39 -9.73 14.51
C ALA A 308 17.29 -9.40 13.49
N MET A 309 16.29 -8.61 13.86
CA MET A 309 15.25 -8.17 12.93
C MET A 309 15.80 -7.26 11.83
N GLN A 310 16.83 -6.45 12.11
CA GLN A 310 17.55 -5.71 11.09
C GLN A 310 18.21 -6.64 10.07
N VAL A 311 18.81 -7.74 10.51
CA VAL A 311 19.40 -8.75 9.61
C VAL A 311 18.34 -9.34 8.70
N VAL A 312 17.17 -9.70 9.27
CA VAL A 312 16.03 -10.22 8.50
C VAL A 312 15.57 -9.18 7.48
N ALA A 313 15.27 -7.95 7.91
CA ALA A 313 14.79 -6.90 7.01
C ALA A 313 15.78 -6.59 5.86
N ALA A 314 17.08 -6.49 6.16
CA ALA A 314 18.11 -6.28 5.14
C ALA A 314 18.20 -7.46 4.17
N SER A 315 18.09 -8.69 4.67
CA SER A 315 18.12 -9.90 3.84
C SER A 315 16.90 -9.99 2.93
N GLU A 316 15.70 -9.67 3.43
CA GLU A 316 14.48 -9.62 2.62
C GLU A 316 14.55 -8.50 1.57
N MET A 317 15.05 -7.31 1.93
CA MET A 317 15.24 -6.21 0.96
C MET A 317 16.26 -6.57 -0.13
N LEU A 318 17.32 -7.33 0.19
CA LEU A 318 18.30 -7.78 -0.81
C LEU A 318 17.68 -8.69 -1.87
N LYS A 319 16.66 -9.50 -1.52
CA LYS A 319 15.92 -10.32 -2.48
C LYS A 319 15.11 -9.47 -3.46
N LEU A 320 14.68 -8.28 -3.05
CA LEU A 320 13.89 -7.35 -3.87
C LEU A 320 14.74 -6.61 -4.92
N ILE A 321 16.06 -6.74 -4.90
CA ILE A 321 16.95 -6.19 -5.95
C ILE A 321 17.01 -7.20 -7.11
N PRO A 322 16.49 -6.87 -8.31
CA PRO A 322 16.57 -7.75 -9.47
C PRO A 322 18.02 -8.13 -9.82
N LYS A 323 18.20 -9.31 -10.43
CA LYS A 323 19.52 -9.76 -10.89
C LYS A 323 20.12 -8.74 -11.86
N GLY A 324 21.39 -8.40 -11.66
CA GLY A 324 22.11 -7.39 -12.46
C GLY A 324 21.82 -5.93 -12.08
N GLN A 325 20.90 -5.66 -11.15
CA GLN A 325 20.67 -4.31 -10.64
C GLN A 325 21.43 -4.05 -9.33
N GLY A 326 21.83 -2.78 -9.13
CA GLY A 326 22.54 -2.32 -7.94
C GLY A 326 21.66 -1.78 -6.82
N ARG A 327 20.36 -1.55 -7.08
CA ARG A 327 19.41 -0.93 -6.14
C ARG A 327 18.02 -1.53 -6.24
N VAL A 328 17.24 -1.38 -5.18
CA VAL A 328 15.82 -1.73 -5.16
C VAL A 328 15.08 -0.82 -6.16
N PRO A 329 14.27 -1.38 -7.09
CA PRO A 329 13.55 -0.58 -8.07
C PRO A 329 12.44 0.23 -7.41
N ARG A 330 12.17 1.45 -7.91
CA ARG A 330 11.12 2.34 -7.36
C ARG A 330 9.73 1.69 -7.36
N THR A 331 9.46 0.84 -8.34
CA THR A 331 8.21 0.09 -8.47
C THR A 331 8.04 -1.01 -7.43
N ALA A 332 9.07 -1.35 -6.65
CA ALA A 332 8.93 -2.27 -5.51
C ALA A 332 8.38 -1.56 -4.26
N PHE A 333 8.36 -0.23 -4.21
CA PHE A 333 7.85 0.51 -3.06
C PHE A 333 6.33 0.60 -3.11
N LEU A 334 5.68 -0.20 -2.26
CA LEU A 334 4.22 -0.23 -2.13
C LEU A 334 3.69 0.79 -1.11
N THR A 335 4.56 1.60 -0.50
CA THR A 335 4.18 2.72 0.36
C THR A 335 4.81 4.03 -0.11
N VAL A 336 4.09 5.13 0.02
CA VAL A 336 4.53 6.51 -0.24
C VAL A 336 5.62 6.91 0.75
N GLU A 337 5.45 6.60 2.05
CA GLU A 337 6.49 6.82 3.05
C GLU A 337 7.80 6.11 2.66
N GLY A 338 7.69 4.86 2.19
CA GLY A 338 8.84 4.08 1.73
C GLY A 338 9.53 4.70 0.52
N ALA A 339 8.76 5.14 -0.48
CA ALA A 339 9.29 5.79 -1.67
C ALA A 339 9.98 7.13 -1.34
N ALA A 340 9.43 7.91 -0.40
CA ALA A 340 10.00 9.15 0.09
C ALA A 340 11.34 8.91 0.79
N GLU A 341 11.44 7.87 1.60
CA GLU A 341 12.67 7.51 2.29
C GLU A 341 13.75 7.03 1.32
N ALA A 342 13.37 6.27 0.28
CA ALA A 342 14.29 5.90 -0.79
C ALA A 342 14.81 7.11 -1.57
N ARG A 343 13.98 8.12 -1.79
CA ARG A 343 14.39 9.38 -2.41
C ARG A 343 15.36 10.18 -1.53
N LYS A 344 15.13 10.24 -0.21
CA LYS A 344 15.99 10.97 0.74
C LYS A 344 17.32 10.27 1.01
N ARG A 345 17.31 8.94 1.00
CA ARG A 345 18.46 8.08 1.36
C ARG A 345 18.69 7.01 0.30
N PRO A 346 19.04 7.38 -0.94
CA PRO A 346 19.15 6.44 -2.05
C PRO A 346 20.19 5.34 -1.78
N ASP A 347 21.31 5.67 -1.13
CA ASP A 347 22.40 4.73 -0.84
C ASP A 347 21.96 3.57 0.07
N PHE A 348 20.98 3.80 0.95
CA PHE A 348 20.47 2.77 1.85
C PHE A 348 19.80 1.61 1.10
N PHE A 349 19.11 1.91 0.00
CA PHE A 349 18.39 0.92 -0.81
C PHE A 349 19.23 0.33 -1.94
N THR A 350 20.56 0.49 -1.86
CA THR A 350 21.52 -0.17 -2.75
C THR A 350 21.95 -1.51 -2.17
N ARG A 351 22.47 -2.40 -3.01
CA ARG A 351 23.05 -3.68 -2.54
C ARG A 351 24.17 -3.45 -1.51
N PRO A 352 25.19 -2.58 -1.74
CA PRO A 352 26.19 -2.30 -0.73
C PRO A 352 25.61 -1.73 0.58
N GLY A 353 24.63 -0.83 0.48
CA GLY A 353 23.96 -0.26 1.65
C GLY A 353 23.26 -1.33 2.49
N LEU A 354 22.46 -2.19 1.86
CA LEU A 354 21.75 -3.26 2.54
C LEU A 354 22.70 -4.33 3.08
N GLU A 355 23.81 -4.64 2.39
CA GLU A 355 24.84 -5.55 2.89
C GLU A 355 25.55 -4.99 4.13
N ALA A 356 25.86 -3.69 4.13
CA ALA A 356 26.41 -3.01 5.29
C ALA A 356 25.44 -3.04 6.48
N GLU A 357 24.14 -2.82 6.23
CA GLU A 357 23.09 -2.93 7.24
C GLU A 357 22.96 -4.34 7.79
N ARG A 358 23.01 -5.36 6.94
CA ARG A 358 23.00 -6.76 7.36
C ARG A 358 24.22 -7.07 8.23
N ALA A 359 25.42 -6.64 7.82
CA ALA A 359 26.65 -6.83 8.57
C ALA A 359 26.61 -6.12 9.93
N HIS A 360 26.08 -4.90 9.99
CA HIS A 360 25.90 -4.17 11.24
C HIS A 360 24.94 -4.92 12.18
N GLY A 361 23.79 -5.39 11.70
CA GLY A 361 22.86 -6.19 12.51
C GLY A 361 23.50 -7.47 13.06
N LEU A 362 24.28 -8.19 12.24
CA LEU A 362 24.99 -9.40 12.67
C LEU A 362 26.00 -9.14 13.79
N ARG A 363 26.67 -7.97 13.78
CA ARG A 363 27.58 -7.58 14.85
C ARG A 363 26.85 -7.34 16.18
N HIS A 364 25.69 -6.68 16.13
CA HIS A 364 24.94 -6.26 17.32
C HIS A 364 23.89 -7.26 17.82
N ALA A 365 23.64 -8.36 17.08
CA ALA A 365 22.80 -9.46 17.56
C ALA A 365 23.46 -10.31 18.67
N ARG A 366 24.76 -10.10 18.93
CA ARG A 366 25.55 -10.78 19.97
C ARG A 366 25.40 -10.07 21.31
N VAL A 367 25.69 -10.74 22.43
CA VAL A 367 25.70 -10.12 23.79
C VAL A 367 26.70 -8.96 23.87
N TRP A 368 27.81 -9.08 23.17
CA TRP A 368 28.86 -8.07 23.12
C TRP A 368 29.24 -7.75 21.67
N ALA A 369 29.28 -6.46 21.34
CA ALA A 369 29.78 -5.96 20.06
C ALA A 369 31.05 -5.15 20.30
N TRP A 370 32.16 -5.55 19.67
CA TRP A 370 33.45 -4.85 19.77
C TRP A 370 33.48 -3.61 18.87
N GLY A 371 34.09 -2.52 19.35
CA GLY A 371 34.22 -1.27 18.59
C GLY A 371 33.18 -0.20 18.93
N ARG A 372 33.32 0.97 18.32
CA ARG A 372 32.36 2.08 18.41
C ARG A 372 31.18 1.87 17.46
#